data_AF-A0A497F4B1-F1
#
_entry.id   AF-A0A497F4B1-F1
#
_cell.length_a   1.000
_cell.length_b   1.000
_cell.length_c   1.000
_cell.angle_alpha   90.00
_cell.angle_beta   90.00
_cell.angle_gamma   90.00
#
_symmetry.space_group_name_H-M   'P 1'
#
loop_
_entity.id
_entity.type
_entity.pdbx_description
1 polymer ?
#
loop_
_entity_poly.entity_id
_entity_poly.type
_entity_poly.pdbx_seq_one_letter_code
_entity_poly.pdbx_strand_id
1 'polypeptide(L)'
;MEEETRGLAELKKELENRIAELEKELELLRGCLKVVDEALAKSSFKPAIELIAQPTATAQQAKATTPTSPKVGYEEEQEVQIRSKYGELLATMYVGKKHVRIVPAQDKKFSVKTPP
;
A
#
# COMPACT_ATOMS: atom_id res chain seq x y z
N MET A 1 56.19 19.09 -5.00
CA MET A 1 56.13 17.86 -4.17
C MET A 1 55.61 18.12 -2.76
N GLU A 2 56.29 18.86 -1.88
CA GLU A 2 55.80 19.06 -0.49
C GLU A 2 54.43 19.76 -0.41
N GLU A 3 54.20 20.83 -1.18
CA GLU A 3 52.91 21.53 -1.20
C GLU A 3 51.77 20.67 -1.76
N GLU A 4 52.04 19.86 -2.79
CA GLU A 4 51.07 18.94 -3.38
C GLU A 4 50.68 17.83 -2.40
N THR A 5 51.65 17.30 -1.65
CA THR A 5 51.37 16.30 -0.61
C THR A 5 50.55 16.88 0.54
N ARG A 6 50.77 18.15 0.88
CA ARG A 6 49.98 18.85 1.91
C ARG A 6 48.55 19.11 1.45
N GLY A 7 48.37 19.59 0.21
CA GLY A 7 47.04 19.79 -0.37
C GLY A 7 46.23 18.49 -0.46
N LEU A 8 46.88 17.38 -0.82
CA LEU A 8 46.24 16.06 -0.81
C LEU A 8 45.87 15.59 0.60
N ALA A 9 46.69 15.86 1.60
CA ALA A 9 46.39 15.49 2.99
C ALA A 9 45.21 16.30 3.55
N GLU A 10 45.14 17.60 3.25
CA GLU A 10 44.03 18.48 3.65
C GLU A 10 42.72 18.08 2.96
N LEU A 11 42.76 17.82 1.65
CA LEU A 11 41.59 17.35 0.90
C LEU A 11 41.10 15.99 1.41
N LYS A 12 42.02 15.05 1.67
CA LYS A 12 41.67 13.74 2.23
C LYS A 12 40.95 13.91 3.56
N LYS A 13 41.47 14.75 4.46
CA LYS A 13 40.86 15.02 5.77
C LYS A 13 39.45 15.59 5.62
N GLU A 14 39.25 16.54 4.70
CA GLU A 14 37.93 17.11 4.43
C GLU A 14 36.94 16.07 3.94
N LEU A 15 37.36 15.22 3.01
CA LEU A 15 36.54 14.12 2.50
C LEU A 15 36.18 13.11 3.60
N GLU A 16 37.14 12.71 4.44
CA GLU A 16 36.91 11.80 5.56
C GLU A 16 35.91 12.39 6.58
N ASN A 17 36.04 13.67 6.91
CA ASN A 17 35.09 14.37 7.78
C ASN A 17 33.69 14.36 7.18
N ARG A 18 33.56 14.68 5.89
CA ARG A 18 32.26 14.75 5.21
C ARG A 18 31.60 13.38 5.13
N ILE A 19 32.36 12.33 4.89
CA ILE A 19 31.88 10.96 4.92
C ILE A 19 31.34 10.63 6.32
N ALA A 20 32.10 10.93 7.37
CA ALA A 20 31.69 10.65 8.75
C ALA A 20 30.42 11.41 9.17
N GLU A 21 30.24 12.65 8.70
CA GLU A 21 29.00 13.41 8.92
C GLU A 21 27.80 12.74 8.24
N LEU A 22 27.93 12.39 6.96
CA LEU A 22 26.87 11.76 6.18
C LEU A 22 26.50 10.38 6.72
N GLU A 23 27.47 9.60 7.20
CA GLU A 23 27.22 8.31 7.85
C GLU A 23 26.39 8.47 9.13
N LYS A 24 26.67 9.48 9.95
CA LYS A 24 25.87 9.80 11.15
C LYS A 24 24.44 10.21 10.78
N GLU A 25 24.28 11.06 9.76
CA GLU A 25 22.96 11.45 9.27
C GLU A 25 22.16 10.24 8.77
N LEU A 26 22.81 9.34 8.01
CA LEU A 26 22.19 8.09 7.55
C LEU A 26 21.79 7.18 8.71
N GLU A 27 22.62 7.07 9.75
CA GLU A 27 22.30 6.28 10.94
C GLU A 27 21.06 6.83 11.65
N LEU A 28 20.97 8.15 11.82
CA LEU A 28 19.81 8.81 12.41
C LEU A 28 18.53 8.55 11.59
N LEU A 29 18.59 8.75 10.26
CA LEU A 29 17.46 8.52 9.36
C LEU A 29 16.99 7.07 9.39
N ARG A 30 17.92 6.11 9.43
CA ARG A 30 17.59 4.69 9.60
C ARG A 30 16.92 4.41 10.94
N GLY A 31 17.34 5.09 12.01
CA GLY A 31 16.68 5.05 13.31
C GLY A 31 15.23 5.54 13.25
N CYS A 32 15.01 6.70 12.65
CA CYS A 32 13.67 7.25 12.42
C CYS A 32 12.78 6.29 11.62
N LEU A 33 13.32 5.68 10.55
CA LEU A 33 12.60 4.72 9.73
C LEU A 33 12.12 3.51 10.54
N LYS A 34 12.99 2.94 11.39
CA LYS A 34 12.61 1.81 12.27
C LYS A 34 11.46 2.16 13.20
N VAL A 35 11.46 3.37 13.78
CA VAL A 35 10.37 3.83 14.66
C VAL A 35 9.06 3.94 13.88
N VAL A 36 9.11 4.47 12.65
CA VAL A 36 7.94 4.54 11.77
C VAL A 36 7.44 3.14 11.42
N ASP A 37 8.33 2.21 11.06
CA ASP A 37 7.96 0.83 10.75
C ASP A 37 7.30 0.13 11.95
N GLU A 38 7.81 0.33 13.16
CA GLU A 38 7.21 -0.21 14.38
C GLU A 38 5.82 0.39 14.66
N ALA A 39 5.66 1.70 14.45
CA ALA A 39 4.36 2.36 14.59
C ALA A 39 3.35 1.88 13.52
N LEU A 40 3.80 1.69 12.28
CA LEU A 40 2.99 1.11 11.22
C LEU A 40 2.64 -0.35 11.50
N ALA A 41 3.56 -1.14 12.05
CA ALA A 41 3.29 -2.51 12.45
C ALA A 41 2.20 -2.55 13.54
N LYS A 42 2.32 -1.71 14.58
CA LYS A 42 1.33 -1.62 15.67
C LYS A 42 -0.05 -1.15 15.20
N SER A 43 -0.09 -0.15 14.31
CA SER A 43 -1.37 0.39 13.78
C SER A 43 -2.01 -0.52 12.72
N SER A 44 -1.21 -1.26 11.96
CA SER A 44 -1.71 -2.18 10.93
C SER A 44 -2.09 -3.55 11.46
N PHE A 45 -1.75 -3.91 12.71
CA PHE A 45 -2.13 -5.17 13.34
C PHE A 45 -3.46 -5.00 14.08
N LYS A 46 -4.59 -5.35 13.45
CA LYS A 46 -5.86 -5.54 14.16
C LYS A 46 -5.72 -6.80 15.04
N PRO A 47 -5.88 -6.72 16.38
CA PRO A 47 -5.83 -7.91 17.23
C PRO A 47 -6.97 -8.87 16.85
N ALA A 48 -6.66 -10.17 16.72
CA ALA A 48 -7.63 -11.20 16.34
C ALA A 48 -8.85 -11.29 17.28
N ILE A 49 -8.76 -10.72 18.49
CA ILE A 49 -9.87 -10.60 19.45
C ILE A 49 -10.99 -9.67 18.95
N GLU A 50 -10.67 -8.63 18.18
CA GLU A 50 -11.68 -7.73 17.62
C GLU A 50 -12.46 -8.36 16.45
N LEU A 51 -11.91 -9.41 15.82
CA LEU A 51 -12.62 -10.17 14.78
C LEU A 51 -13.69 -11.12 15.35
N ILE A 52 -13.64 -11.45 16.64
CA ILE A 52 -14.57 -12.41 17.28
C ILE A 52 -15.78 -11.70 17.89
N ALA A 53 -15.71 -10.37 18.09
CA ALA A 53 -16.71 -9.60 18.83
C ALA A 53 -17.77 -8.88 17.97
N GLN A 54 -17.95 -9.22 16.69
CA GLN A 54 -19.15 -8.79 15.93
C GLN A 54 -20.23 -9.87 15.98
N PRO A 55 -21.31 -9.68 16.77
CA PRO A 55 -22.50 -10.50 16.65
C PRO A 55 -23.24 -10.10 15.37
N THR A 56 -23.47 -11.10 14.54
CA THR A 56 -24.42 -11.12 13.43
C THR A 56 -25.78 -10.51 13.79
N ALA A 57 -26.10 -9.37 13.19
CA ALA A 57 -27.46 -8.94 12.85
C ALA A 57 -27.32 -8.16 11.53
N THR A 58 -27.81 -8.62 10.39
CA THR A 58 -29.23 -8.85 10.11
C THR A 58 -29.34 -9.75 8.88
N ALA A 59 -30.17 -10.79 9.00
CA ALA A 59 -30.57 -11.65 7.90
C ALA A 59 -31.62 -10.98 6.99
N GLN A 60 -31.80 -11.54 5.79
CA GLN A 60 -32.82 -11.29 4.74
C GLN A 60 -32.35 -10.29 3.66
N GLN A 61 -32.20 -10.64 2.39
CA GLN A 61 -33.04 -11.50 1.56
C GLN A 61 -32.24 -12.35 0.55
N ALA A 62 -32.78 -13.54 0.29
CA ALA A 62 -32.28 -14.54 -0.63
C ALA A 62 -32.57 -14.20 -2.09
N LYS A 63 -31.59 -14.45 -2.97
CA LYS A 63 -31.81 -15.25 -4.18
C LYS A 63 -30.50 -15.90 -4.63
N ALA A 64 -30.52 -17.22 -4.58
CA ALA A 64 -29.42 -18.10 -4.96
C ALA A 64 -29.18 -18.05 -6.48
N THR A 65 -27.91 -18.04 -6.87
CA THR A 65 -27.30 -18.99 -7.80
C THR A 65 -25.79 -18.82 -7.73
N THR A 66 -25.12 -19.75 -7.07
CA THR A 66 -23.69 -19.98 -7.20
C THR A 66 -23.46 -20.87 -8.44
N PRO A 67 -22.31 -20.72 -9.11
CA PRO A 67 -21.22 -21.64 -8.81
C PRO A 67 -19.93 -20.89 -8.46
N THR A 68 -19.43 -21.25 -7.28
CA THR A 68 -18.04 -21.32 -6.83
C THR A 68 -16.99 -20.54 -7.63
N SER A 69 -16.52 -19.44 -7.04
CA SER A 69 -15.16 -18.93 -7.22
C SER A 69 -14.57 -18.74 -5.81
N PRO A 70 -13.29 -19.08 -5.59
CA PRO A 70 -12.75 -19.30 -4.26
C PRO A 70 -12.89 -18.04 -3.41
N LYS A 71 -13.57 -18.22 -2.27
CA LYS A 71 -13.68 -17.24 -1.19
C LYS A 71 -12.30 -17.13 -0.54
N VAL A 72 -11.37 -16.48 -1.23
CA VAL A 72 -10.10 -16.09 -0.62
C VAL A 72 -10.46 -14.94 0.31
N GLY A 73 -10.36 -15.19 1.61
CA GLY A 73 -10.80 -14.31 2.67
C GLY A 73 -9.99 -13.02 2.70
N TYR A 74 -10.44 -12.01 1.98
CA TYR A 74 -9.96 -10.65 2.14
C TYR A 74 -10.98 -9.88 2.97
N GLU A 75 -10.49 -9.41 4.11
CA GLU A 75 -11.15 -8.53 5.05
C GLU A 75 -11.88 -7.37 4.35
N GLU A 76 -13.12 -7.08 4.76
CA GLU A 76 -13.84 -5.81 4.57
C GLU A 76 -13.49 -5.04 3.28
N GLU A 77 -13.70 -5.63 2.10
CA GLU A 77 -13.63 -4.88 0.85
C GLU A 77 -14.88 -4.00 0.71
N GLN A 78 -14.71 -2.67 0.64
CA GLN A 78 -15.83 -1.77 0.35
C GLN A 78 -16.18 -1.86 -1.13
N GLU A 79 -17.42 -2.25 -1.42
CA GLU A 79 -17.94 -2.33 -2.78
C GLU A 79 -18.43 -0.95 -3.26
N VAL A 80 -17.89 -0.48 -4.37
CA VAL A 80 -18.26 0.77 -5.02
C VAL A 80 -18.67 0.47 -6.46
N GLN A 81 -19.90 0.84 -6.83
CA GLN A 81 -20.39 0.67 -8.21
C GLN A 81 -19.96 1.86 -9.08
N ILE A 82 -19.27 1.57 -10.18
CA ILE A 82 -18.85 2.57 -11.16
C ILE A 82 -19.94 2.65 -12.23
N ARG A 83 -20.54 3.84 -12.37
CA ARG A 83 -21.61 4.11 -13.33
C ARG A 83 -21.21 5.16 -14.35
N SER A 84 -21.76 5.07 -15.55
CA SER A 84 -21.61 6.09 -16.59
C SER A 84 -22.43 7.34 -16.28
N LYS A 85 -22.18 8.42 -17.02
CA LYS A 85 -23.01 9.65 -17.02
C LYS A 85 -24.49 9.40 -17.36
N TYR A 86 -24.81 8.25 -17.94
CA TYR A 86 -26.18 7.82 -18.25
C TYR A 86 -26.73 6.80 -17.23
N GLY A 87 -26.02 6.57 -16.12
CA GLY A 87 -26.43 5.67 -15.02
C GLY A 87 -26.11 4.19 -15.24
N GLU A 88 -25.53 3.83 -16.38
CA GLU A 88 -25.19 2.46 -16.76
C GLU A 88 -24.04 1.91 -15.92
N LEU A 89 -24.17 0.67 -15.42
CA LEU A 89 -23.11 0.01 -14.66
C LEU A 89 -21.95 -0.38 -15.58
N LEU A 90 -20.75 0.13 -15.26
CA LEU A 90 -19.54 -0.14 -16.03
C LEU A 90 -18.65 -1.19 -15.35
N ALA A 91 -18.51 -1.09 -14.02
CA ALA A 91 -17.70 -1.99 -13.24
C ALA A 91 -18.06 -1.94 -11.75
N THR A 92 -17.68 -2.98 -11.01
CA THR A 92 -17.69 -3.00 -9.55
C THR A 92 -16.26 -2.90 -9.04
N MET A 93 -15.99 -1.91 -8.19
CA MET A 93 -14.71 -1.70 -7.54
C MET A 93 -14.77 -2.22 -6.11
N TYR A 94 -13.80 -3.03 -5.74
CA TYR A 94 -13.59 -3.54 -4.40
C TYR A 94 -12.35 -2.86 -3.83
N VAL A 95 -12.55 -2.01 -2.82
CA VAL A 95 -11.48 -1.25 -2.18
C VAL A 95 -11.13 -1.94 -0.87
N GLY A 96 -9.95 -2.58 -0.83
CA GLY A 96 -9.32 -3.07 0.38
C GLY A 96 -8.31 -2.05 0.93
N LYS A 97 -7.79 -2.30 2.14
CA LYS A 97 -6.86 -1.38 2.83
C LYS A 97 -5.57 -1.08 2.04
N LYS A 98 -5.09 -2.01 1.23
CA LYS A 98 -3.82 -1.91 0.49
C LYS A 98 -3.95 -2.26 -1.00
N HIS A 99 -5.17 -2.54 -1.47
CA HIS A 99 -5.41 -2.94 -2.85
C HIS A 99 -6.77 -2.46 -3.34
N VAL A 100 -6.86 -2.27 -4.65
CA VAL A 100 -8.12 -1.98 -5.33
C VAL A 100 -8.29 -3.01 -6.44
N ARG A 101 -9.44 -3.67 -6.48
CA ARG A 101 -9.79 -4.65 -7.51
C ARG A 101 -11.01 -4.15 -8.25
N ILE A 102 -10.88 -3.93 -9.55
CA ILE A 102 -11.99 -3.49 -10.41
C ILE A 102 -12.41 -4.67 -11.28
N VAL A 103 -13.69 -5.01 -11.22
CA VAL A 103 -14.32 -6.06 -12.01
C VAL A 103 -15.27 -5.40 -13.01
N PRO A 104 -14.93 -5.37 -14.31
CA PRO A 104 -15.83 -4.95 -15.38
C PRO A 104 -17.20 -5.65 -15.32
N ALA A 105 -18.26 -4.93 -15.69
CA ALA A 105 -19.56 -5.53 -15.90
C ALA A 105 -19.48 -6.55 -17.06
N GLN A 106 -20.07 -7.73 -16.88
CA GLN A 106 -19.89 -8.88 -17.80
C GLN A 106 -20.45 -8.61 -19.21
N ASP A 107 -21.40 -7.69 -19.32
CA ASP A 107 -22.00 -7.24 -20.58
C ASP A 107 -21.15 -6.18 -21.30
N LYS A 108 -20.02 -5.76 -20.73
CA LYS A 108 -19.13 -4.73 -21.29
C LYS A 108 -17.78 -5.30 -21.69
N LYS A 109 -17.35 -4.95 -22.91
CA LYS A 109 -16.01 -5.29 -23.43
C LYS A 109 -15.10 -4.07 -23.32
N PHE A 110 -14.14 -4.12 -22.41
CA PHE A 110 -13.11 -3.10 -22.29
C PHE A 110 -11.88 -3.50 -23.10
N SER A 111 -11.34 -2.59 -23.90
CA SER A 111 -10.12 -2.80 -24.67
C SER A 111 -9.03 -1.87 -24.18
N VAL A 112 -7.85 -2.41 -23.87
CA VAL A 112 -6.66 -1.65 -23.46
C VAL A 112 -6.15 -0.73 -24.58
N LYS A 113 -6.60 -0.96 -25.83
CA LYS A 113 -6.24 -0.13 -26.99
C LYS A 113 -7.07 1.15 -27.10
N THR A 114 -8.14 1.29 -26.33
CA THR A 114 -8.93 2.52 -26.29
C THR A 114 -8.26 3.46 -25.28
N PRO A 115 -7.62 4.55 -25.72
CA PRO A 115 -6.97 5.51 -24.82
C PRO A 115 -8.00 6.21 -23.91
N PRO A 116 -7.55 6.80 -22.78
CA PRO A 116 -8.40 7.47 -21.80
C PRO A 116 -9.15 8.69 -22.35
#